data_AF-A0A1C6FTU1-F1
#
_entry.id   AF-A0A1C6FTU1-F1
#
_cell.length_a   1.000
_cell.length_b   1.000
_cell.length_c   1.000
_cell.angle_alpha   90.00
_cell.angle_beta   90.00
_cell.angle_gamma   90.00
#
_symmetry.space_group_name_H-M   'P 1'
#
loop_
_entity.id
_entity.type
_entity.pdbx_description
1 polymer ?
#
loop_
_entity_poly.entity_id
_entity_poly.type
_entity_poly.pdbx_seq_one_letter_code
_entity_poly.pdbx_strand_id
1 'polypeptide(L)'
;MKRFQVENCVQNARQYAGEEPYEHISYNIVDGDVEAENEKEAIVNALYYLADNINDTNGMYAEVNLKDESILIYNDDDEVVEYYFDFVAKEIED
;
A
#
# COMPACT_ATOMS: atom_id res chain seq x y z
N MET A 1 3.33 -7.93 -20.81
CA MET A 1 2.80 -6.94 -19.85
C MET A 1 1.30 -6.75 -20.04
N LYS A 2 0.59 -6.99 -18.94
CA LYS A 2 -0.84 -6.75 -18.74
C LYS A 2 -0.99 -5.52 -17.83
N ARG A 3 -2.19 -4.95 -17.78
CA ARG A 3 -2.51 -3.80 -16.92
C ARG A 3 -3.35 -4.28 -15.74
N PHE A 4 -3.01 -3.82 -14.54
CA PHE A 4 -3.70 -4.18 -13.32
C PHE A 4 -4.13 -2.94 -12.55
N GLN A 5 -5.33 -2.96 -12.00
CA GLN A 5 -5.70 -2.07 -10.92
C GLN A 5 -5.34 -2.73 -9.60
N VAL A 6 -4.60 -2.03 -8.73
CA VAL A 6 -4.18 -2.56 -7.42
C VAL A 6 -4.90 -1.80 -6.32
N GLU A 7 -5.72 -2.52 -5.58
CA GLU A 7 -6.46 -2.00 -4.44
C GLU A 7 -5.79 -2.46 -3.13
N ASN A 8 -5.91 -1.64 -2.08
CA ASN A 8 -5.44 -2.00 -0.75
C ASN A 8 -6.38 -1.48 0.33
N CYS A 9 -6.27 -2.07 1.51
CA CYS A 9 -6.82 -1.55 2.76
C CYS A 9 -5.81 -0.64 3.47
N VAL A 10 -6.29 0.37 4.20
CA VAL A 10 -5.44 1.26 5.01
C VAL A 10 -5.99 1.43 6.42
N GLN A 11 -5.11 1.29 7.41
CA GLN A 11 -5.36 1.59 8.82
C GLN A 11 -4.61 2.85 9.23
N ASN A 12 -5.25 3.71 10.02
CA ASN A 12 -4.54 4.75 10.75
C ASN A 12 -3.84 4.17 12.01
N ALA A 13 -2.98 4.98 12.64
CA ALA A 13 -2.23 4.61 13.85
C ALA A 13 -3.09 3.96 14.96
N ARG A 14 -4.28 4.49 15.22
CA ARG A 14 -5.17 4.02 16.30
C ARG A 14 -5.85 2.70 15.95
N GLN A 15 -6.24 2.52 14.69
CA GLN A 15 -6.77 1.26 14.19
C GLN A 15 -5.70 0.17 14.21
N TYR A 16 -4.48 0.49 13.79
CA TYR A 16 -3.33 -0.43 13.85
C TYR A 16 -3.00 -0.85 15.30
N ALA A 17 -3.05 0.11 16.24
CA ALA A 17 -2.87 -0.17 17.67
C ALA A 17 -4.05 -0.94 18.32
N GLY A 18 -5.14 -1.17 17.59
CA GLY A 18 -6.35 -1.85 18.09
C GLY A 18 -7.22 -0.99 19.00
N GLU A 19 -7.02 0.33 19.02
CA GLU A 19 -7.81 1.28 19.83
C GLU A 19 -9.14 1.65 19.18
N GLU A 20 -9.21 1.56 17.85
CA GLU A 20 -10.42 1.84 17.07
C GLU A 20 -10.77 0.64 16.18
N PRO A 21 -12.08 0.38 15.95
CA PRO A 21 -12.49 -0.62 14.98
C PRO A 21 -12.04 -0.20 13.58
N TYR A 22 -11.71 -1.21 12.78
CA TYR A 22 -11.33 -1.02 11.40
C TYR A 22 -12.53 -1.31 10.48
N GLU A 23 -12.82 -0.38 9.56
CA GLU A 23 -13.76 -0.58 8.46
C GLU A 23 -12.99 -1.03 7.23
N HIS A 24 -13.37 -2.16 6.65
CA HIS A 24 -12.72 -2.73 5.47
C HIS A 24 -13.06 -1.92 4.21
N ILE A 25 -12.37 -0.78 4.04
CA ILE A 25 -12.52 0.11 2.88
C ILE A 25 -11.26 0.00 2.03
N SER A 26 -11.43 -0.45 0.79
CA SER A 26 -10.33 -0.53 -0.19
C SER A 26 -10.24 0.73 -1.04
N TYR A 27 -9.01 1.13 -1.37
CA TYR A 27 -8.70 2.26 -2.23
C TYR A 27 -7.79 1.83 -3.37
N ASN A 28 -7.89 2.48 -4.54
CA ASN A 28 -6.91 2.30 -5.61
C ASN A 28 -5.61 3.00 -5.20
N ILE A 29 -4.51 2.26 -5.17
CA ILE A 29 -3.26 2.72 -4.52
C ILE A 29 -2.41 3.63 -5.43
N VAL A 30 -2.50 3.38 -6.72
CA VAL A 30 -1.91 4.19 -7.79
C VAL A 30 -3.03 4.98 -8.45
N ASP A 31 -2.81 6.25 -8.72
CA ASP A 31 -3.73 7.09 -9.51
C ASP A 31 -3.64 6.69 -11.01
N GLY A 32 -3.88 5.40 -11.28
CA GLY A 32 -3.63 4.74 -12.55
C GLY A 32 -3.59 3.21 -12.46
N ASP A 33 -3.12 2.59 -13.54
CA ASP A 33 -2.88 1.15 -13.66
C ASP A 33 -1.40 0.80 -13.51
N VAL A 34 -1.13 -0.45 -13.13
CA VAL A 34 0.22 -1.04 -12.99
C VAL A 34 0.46 -2.01 -14.13
N GLU A 35 1.52 -1.79 -14.90
CA GLU A 35 1.99 -2.76 -15.89
C GLU A 35 2.82 -3.87 -15.21
N ALA A 36 2.44 -5.13 -15.42
CA ALA A 36 3.13 -6.30 -14.87
C ALA A 36 2.85 -7.57 -15.70
N GLU A 37 3.57 -8.66 -15.48
CA GLU A 37 3.28 -9.96 -16.14
C GLU A 37 2.18 -10.76 -15.40
N ASN A 38 1.99 -10.51 -14.10
CA ASN A 38 1.00 -11.19 -13.26
C ASN A 38 0.61 -10.35 -12.03
N GLU A 39 -0.44 -10.78 -11.32
CA GLU A 39 -0.98 -10.10 -10.13
C GLU A 39 0.06 -9.87 -9.03
N LYS A 40 0.91 -10.89 -8.76
CA LYS A 40 1.93 -10.79 -7.70
C LYS A 40 2.97 -9.72 -8.03
N GLU A 41 3.40 -9.66 -9.28
CA GLU A 41 4.32 -8.62 -9.74
C GLU A 41 3.65 -7.24 -9.71
N ALA A 42 2.38 -7.13 -10.08
CA ALA A 42 1.63 -5.87 -9.96
C ALA A 42 1.56 -5.36 -8.52
N ILE A 43 1.30 -6.24 -7.55
CA ILE A 43 1.30 -5.89 -6.12
C ILE A 43 2.68 -5.43 -5.67
N VAL A 44 3.75 -6.15 -6.03
CA VAL A 44 5.12 -5.77 -5.66
C VAL A 44 5.49 -4.40 -6.25
N ASN A 45 5.16 -4.15 -7.51
CA ASN A 45 5.39 -2.87 -8.17
C ASN A 45 4.62 -1.74 -7.48
N ALA A 46 3.35 -1.98 -7.11
CA ALA A 46 2.53 -1.02 -6.38
C ALA A 46 3.08 -0.72 -4.98
N LEU A 47 3.59 -1.75 -4.26
CA LEU A 47 4.20 -1.58 -2.94
C LEU A 47 5.42 -0.64 -3.02
N TYR A 48 6.33 -0.90 -3.95
CA TYR A 48 7.52 -0.07 -4.11
C TYR A 48 7.17 1.35 -4.57
N TYR A 49 6.24 1.49 -5.51
CA TYR A 49 5.77 2.79 -5.96
C TYR A 49 5.20 3.62 -4.80
N LEU A 50 4.34 3.03 -3.96
CA LEU A 50 3.77 3.75 -2.83
C LEU A 50 4.88 4.16 -1.84
N ALA A 51 5.79 3.23 -1.49
CA ALA A 51 6.89 3.50 -0.58
C ALA A 51 7.79 4.64 -1.06
N ASP A 52 8.12 4.68 -2.36
CA ASP A 52 8.93 5.76 -2.94
C ASP A 52 8.22 7.12 -2.84
N ASN A 53 6.92 7.20 -3.14
CA ASN A 53 6.16 8.45 -3.01
C ASN A 53 6.06 8.95 -1.56
N ILE A 54 5.94 8.04 -0.59
CA ILE A 54 5.93 8.40 0.84
C ILE A 54 7.30 8.91 1.27
N ASN A 55 8.37 8.22 0.87
CA ASN A 55 9.74 8.61 1.21
C ASN A 55 10.14 9.96 0.59
N ASP A 56 9.52 10.34 -0.54
CA ASP A 56 9.67 11.67 -1.14
C ASP A 56 8.89 12.78 -0.40
N THR A 57 8.06 12.42 0.58
CA THR A 57 7.32 13.36 1.43
C THR A 57 8.13 13.70 2.69
N ASN A 58 8.32 14.99 2.97
CA ASN A 58 9.09 15.43 4.13
C ASN A 58 8.50 14.90 5.45
N GLY A 59 9.34 14.23 6.24
CA GLY A 59 9.06 13.85 7.63
C GLY A 59 8.38 12.49 7.80
N MET A 60 8.37 11.66 6.76
CA MET A 60 7.84 10.30 6.79
C MET A 60 8.78 9.32 6.11
N TYR A 61 8.73 8.05 6.51
CA TYR A 61 9.35 6.97 5.78
C TYR A 61 8.47 5.72 5.74
N ALA A 62 8.63 4.93 4.68
CA ALA A 62 7.87 3.70 4.45
C ALA A 62 8.75 2.45 4.57
N GLU A 63 8.26 1.45 5.28
CA GLU A 63 8.86 0.11 5.38
C GLU A 63 8.00 -0.91 4.62
N VAL A 64 8.56 -1.52 3.58
CA VAL A 64 7.89 -2.55 2.76
C VAL A 64 8.16 -3.94 3.32
N ASN A 65 7.10 -4.69 3.63
CA ASN A 65 7.19 -6.11 4.00
C ASN A 65 6.63 -6.99 2.88
N LEU A 66 7.53 -7.59 2.10
CA LEU A 66 7.16 -8.47 0.96
C LEU A 66 6.56 -9.82 1.37
N LYS A 67 6.78 -10.26 2.61
CA LYS A 67 6.25 -11.54 3.10
C LYS A 67 4.75 -11.43 3.36
N ASP A 68 4.34 -10.31 3.94
CA ASP A 68 2.95 -10.04 4.32
C ASP A 68 2.25 -9.08 3.35
N GLU A 69 2.94 -8.67 2.27
CA GLU A 69 2.45 -7.73 1.24
C GLU A 69 1.86 -6.47 1.85
N SER A 70 2.65 -5.78 2.68
CA SER A 70 2.19 -4.63 3.44
C SER A 70 3.23 -3.52 3.53
N ILE A 71 2.77 -2.33 3.91
CA ILE A 71 3.60 -1.13 4.12
C ILE A 71 3.24 -0.49 5.45
N LEU A 72 4.25 -0.23 6.27
CA LEU A 72 4.13 0.64 7.45
C LEU A 72 4.72 2.01 7.13
N ILE A 73 3.97 3.06 7.46
CA ILE A 73 4.43 4.45 7.36
C ILE A 73 4.75 4.95 8.76
N TYR A 74 5.93 5.54 8.91
CA TYR A 74 6.40 6.13 10.14
C TYR A 74 6.61 7.64 9.97
N ASN A 75 6.44 8.40 11.06
CA ASN A 75 6.87 9.80 11.13
C ASN A 75 8.34 9.91 11.60
N ASP A 76 8.83 11.15 11.74
CA ASP A 76 10.18 11.45 12.23
C ASP A 76 10.46 10.98 13.68
N ASP A 77 9.43 10.66 14.45
CA ASP A 77 9.53 10.16 15.84
C ASP A 77 9.50 8.61 15.90
N ASP A 78 9.62 7.93 14.75
CA ASP A 78 9.49 6.46 14.61
C ASP A 78 8.11 5.92 15.05
N GLU A 79 7.07 6.76 15.05
CA GLU A 79 5.69 6.33 15.33
C GLU A 79 4.96 5.94 14.05
N VAL A 80 4.23 4.82 14.10
CA VAL A 80 3.39 4.37 12.98
C VAL A 80 2.24 5.36 12.78
N VAL A 81 2.12 5.90 11.58
CA VAL A 81 1.05 6.81 11.17
C VAL A 81 -0.04 6.06 10.41
N GLU A 82 0.37 5.21 9.47
CA GLU A 82 -0.52 4.44 8.60
C GLU A 82 0.03 3.05 8.30
N TYR A 83 -0.88 2.11 8.02
CA TYR A 83 -0.57 0.74 7.66
C TYR A 83 -1.41 0.30 6.46
N TYR A 84 -0.75 -0.01 5.35
CA TYR A 84 -1.35 -0.45 4.10
C TYR A 84 -1.22 -1.97 3.99
N PHE A 85 -2.32 -2.67 3.69
CA PHE A 85 -2.36 -4.14 3.70
C PHE A 85 -3.48 -4.68 2.79
N ASP A 86 -3.57 -6.01 2.69
CA ASP A 86 -4.59 -6.73 1.92
C ASP A 86 -4.67 -6.25 0.46
N PHE A 87 -3.51 -6.30 -0.20
CA PHE A 87 -3.35 -5.86 -1.57
C PHE A 87 -4.00 -6.86 -2.53
N VAL A 88 -4.83 -6.34 -3.43
CA VAL A 88 -5.50 -7.14 -4.46
C VAL A 88 -5.24 -6.50 -5.82
N ALA A 89 -4.63 -7.25 -6.72
CA ALA A 89 -4.49 -6.86 -8.11
C ALA A 89 -5.60 -7.49 -8.96
N LYS A 90 -6.26 -6.69 -9.79
CA LYS A 90 -7.26 -7.13 -10.76
C LYS A 90 -6.79 -6.74 -12.16
N GLU A 91 -6.67 -7.71 -13.05
CA GLU A 91 -6.38 -7.45 -14.46
C GLU A 91 -7.53 -6.62 -15.05
N ILE A 92 -7.19 -5.55 -15.76
CA ILE A 92 -8.16 -4.73 -16.48
C ILE A 92 -7.98 -4.96 -17.98
N GLU A 93 -9.09 -5.22 -18.67
CA GLU A 93 -9.14 -5.24 -20.13
C GLU A 93 -9.33 -3.79 -20.61
N ASP A 94 -8.58 -3.38 -21.64
CA ASP A 94 -8.68 -2.04 -22.27
C ASP A 94 -10.11 -1.72 -22.75
#